data_AF-A0A8T5R8D7-F1
#
_entry.id   AF-A0A8T5R8D7-F1
#
_cell.length_a   1.000
_cell.length_b   1.000
_cell.length_c   1.000
_cell.angle_alpha   90.00
_cell.angle_beta   90.00
_cell.angle_gamma   90.00
#
_symmetry.space_group_name_H-M   'P 1'
#
loop_
_entity.id
_entity.type
_entity.pdbx_description
1 polymer ?
#
loop_
_entity_poly.entity_id
_entity_poly.type
_entity_poly.pdbx_seq_one_letter_code
_entity_poly.pdbx_strand_id
1 'polypeptide(L)'
;MIQRMEKNCNKIIAKDILDRMRLSLQKLIKIWVVSYPHLSDNLLNAQRDIIDIINEYEIKLNPKPSSHYQMYNHHPKFKRDYFRLINTKDKAYWLGFIFADGWISRALKKSGYYYRMGIGLSTKDKSVLVSFCNTIGLNQDYIRDRFSGSDFSEKKYPISLIRWGDQEFAGDVINLGVEYEYSQKKKDGSKTLNCLLWIVES
;
A
#
# COMPACT_ATOMS: atom_id res chain seq x y z
N MET A 1 1.39 -37.43 -10.14
CA MET A 1 1.27 -36.54 -11.32
C MET A 1 0.11 -35.54 -11.17
N ILE A 2 -1.02 -35.95 -10.57
CA ILE A 2 -2.18 -35.08 -10.26
C ILE A 2 -1.85 -33.95 -9.26
N GLN A 3 -1.00 -34.20 -8.24
CA GLN A 3 -0.57 -33.19 -7.26
C GLN A 3 0.22 -31.99 -7.85
N ARG A 4 0.79 -32.11 -9.07
CA ARG A 4 1.46 -31.01 -9.75
C ARG A 4 0.48 -30.10 -10.52
N MET A 5 -0.69 -30.63 -10.90
CA MET A 5 -1.72 -29.86 -11.61
C MET A 5 -2.56 -29.02 -10.64
N GLU A 6 -2.86 -29.53 -9.44
CA GLU A 6 -3.57 -28.74 -8.41
C GLU A 6 -2.74 -27.55 -7.89
N LYS A 7 -1.41 -27.67 -7.91
CA LYS A 7 -0.49 -26.61 -7.49
C LYS A 7 -0.46 -25.40 -8.44
N ASN A 8 -1.05 -25.51 -9.64
CA ASN A 8 -1.13 -24.47 -10.65
C ASN A 8 -2.52 -23.79 -10.77
N CYS A 9 -3.52 -24.20 -9.98
CA CYS A 9 -4.91 -23.74 -10.15
C CYS A 9 -5.23 -22.32 -9.68
N ASN A 10 -4.30 -21.59 -9.04
CA ASN A 10 -4.59 -20.25 -8.50
C ASN A 10 -3.77 -19.12 -9.14
N LYS A 11 -3.64 -19.11 -10.47
CA LYS A 11 -3.18 -17.90 -11.17
C LYS A 11 -4.35 -16.93 -11.33
N ILE A 12 -4.74 -16.31 -10.21
CA ILE A 12 -5.69 -15.19 -10.22
C ILE A 12 -5.02 -14.03 -10.98
N ILE A 13 -5.69 -13.51 -12.01
CA ILE A 13 -5.29 -12.35 -12.78
C ILE A 13 -5.38 -11.14 -11.85
N ALA A 14 -4.27 -10.41 -11.73
CA ALA A 14 -4.23 -9.22 -10.90
C ALA A 14 -5.08 -8.09 -11.49
N LYS A 15 -5.59 -7.21 -10.62
CA LYS A 15 -6.49 -6.11 -10.99
C LYS A 15 -5.87 -5.17 -12.03
N ASP A 16 -4.58 -4.86 -11.89
CA ASP A 16 -3.86 -4.02 -12.85
C ASP A 16 -3.88 -4.58 -14.29
N ILE A 17 -3.89 -5.90 -14.44
CA ILE A 17 -4.01 -6.56 -15.76
C ILE A 17 -5.45 -6.37 -16.29
N LEU A 18 -6.46 -6.57 -15.44
CA LEU A 18 -7.86 -6.39 -15.80
C LEU A 18 -8.15 -4.94 -16.22
N ASP A 19 -7.60 -3.97 -15.50
CA ASP A 19 -7.72 -2.55 -15.83
C ASP A 19 -7.09 -2.22 -17.19
N ARG A 20 -5.90 -2.79 -17.49
CA ARG A 20 -5.29 -2.67 -18.83
C ARG A 20 -6.15 -3.30 -19.92
N MET A 21 -6.78 -4.44 -19.64
CA MET A 21 -7.70 -5.08 -20.59
C MET A 21 -8.91 -4.17 -20.87
N ARG A 22 -9.53 -3.58 -19.83
CA ARG A 22 -10.65 -2.63 -19.99
C ARG A 22 -10.27 -1.44 -20.86
N LEU A 23 -9.15 -0.78 -20.56
CA LEU A 23 -8.66 0.38 -21.31
C LEU A 23 -8.35 0.04 -22.77
N SER A 24 -7.72 -1.12 -23.00
CA SER A 24 -7.39 -1.56 -24.36
C SER A 24 -8.65 -1.86 -25.17
N LEU A 25 -9.62 -2.54 -24.56
CA LEU A 25 -10.92 -2.81 -25.17
C LEU A 25 -11.65 -1.51 -25.50
N GLN A 26 -11.76 -0.58 -24.55
CA GLN A 26 -12.39 0.73 -24.78
C GLN A 26 -11.76 1.50 -25.94
N LYS A 27 -10.43 1.50 -26.01
CA LYS A 27 -9.69 2.14 -27.10
C LYS A 27 -9.99 1.49 -28.45
N LEU A 28 -9.99 0.17 -28.53
CA LEU A 28 -10.26 -0.58 -29.77
C LEU A 28 -11.71 -0.38 -30.24
N ILE A 29 -12.68 -0.54 -29.35
CA ILE A 29 -14.11 -0.36 -29.67
C ILE A 29 -14.36 1.06 -30.18
N LYS A 30 -13.78 2.09 -29.55
CA LYS A 30 -13.89 3.47 -30.02
C LYS A 30 -13.40 3.64 -31.46
N ILE A 31 -12.30 2.99 -31.83
CA ILE A 31 -11.78 3.02 -33.20
C ILE A 31 -12.74 2.27 -34.15
N TRP A 32 -13.17 1.07 -33.76
CA TRP A 32 -14.00 0.22 -34.61
C TRP A 32 -15.40 0.76 -34.85
N VAL A 33 -16.02 1.41 -33.87
CA VAL A 33 -17.33 2.08 -34.05
C VAL A 33 -17.25 3.16 -35.13
N VAL A 34 -16.13 3.90 -35.19
CA VAL A 34 -15.91 4.92 -36.23
C VAL A 34 -15.64 4.27 -37.59
N SER A 35 -14.81 3.22 -37.63
CA SER A 35 -14.46 2.53 -38.88
C SER A 35 -15.62 1.70 -39.46
N TYR A 36 -16.50 1.18 -38.60
CA TYR A 36 -17.57 0.24 -38.98
C TYR A 36 -18.89 0.61 -38.29
N PRO A 37 -19.56 1.71 -38.71
CA PRO A 37 -20.77 2.19 -38.05
C PRO A 37 -21.92 1.17 -38.03
N HIS A 38 -22.03 0.34 -39.07
CA HIS A 38 -23.04 -0.72 -39.16
C HIS A 38 -22.89 -1.83 -38.12
N LEU A 39 -21.72 -1.93 -37.47
CA LEU A 39 -21.47 -2.88 -36.37
C LEU A 39 -21.53 -2.22 -34.99
N SER A 40 -21.82 -0.92 -34.90
CA SER A 40 -21.70 -0.15 -33.66
C SER A 40 -22.43 -0.81 -32.49
N ASP A 41 -23.69 -1.18 -32.67
CA ASP A 41 -24.50 -1.78 -31.59
C ASP A 41 -23.93 -3.13 -31.13
N ASN A 42 -23.51 -3.98 -32.08
CA ASN A 42 -22.90 -5.27 -31.77
C ASN A 42 -21.56 -5.09 -31.02
N LEU A 43 -20.75 -4.12 -31.43
CA LEU A 43 -19.48 -3.80 -30.78
C LEU A 43 -19.67 -3.27 -29.35
N LEU A 44 -20.64 -2.38 -29.16
CA LEU A 44 -20.96 -1.84 -27.84
C LEU A 44 -21.57 -2.90 -26.91
N ASN A 45 -22.39 -3.81 -27.43
CA ASN A 45 -22.93 -4.92 -26.66
C ASN A 45 -21.82 -5.90 -26.25
N ALA A 46 -20.96 -6.32 -27.18
CA ALA A 46 -19.81 -7.16 -26.85
C ALA A 46 -18.87 -6.51 -25.83
N GLN A 47 -18.68 -5.19 -25.91
CA GLN A 47 -17.92 -4.44 -24.92
C GLN A 47 -18.53 -4.54 -23.52
N ARG A 48 -19.86 -4.38 -23.41
CA ARG A 48 -20.58 -4.50 -22.14
C ARG A 48 -20.44 -5.89 -21.54
N ASP A 49 -20.70 -6.93 -22.34
CA ASP A 49 -20.60 -8.33 -21.89
C ASP A 49 -19.21 -8.65 -21.34
N ILE A 50 -18.14 -8.21 -22.02
CA ILE A 50 -16.76 -8.41 -21.56
C ILE A 50 -16.51 -7.65 -20.24
N ILE A 51 -16.99 -6.41 -20.13
CA ILE A 51 -16.84 -5.62 -18.90
C ILE A 51 -17.55 -6.31 -17.74
N ASP A 52 -18.75 -6.84 -17.96
CA ASP A 52 -19.54 -7.52 -16.93
C ASP A 52 -18.84 -8.79 -16.45
N ILE A 53 -18.26 -9.60 -17.37
CA ILE A 53 -17.43 -10.75 -17.01
C ILE A 53 -16.24 -10.34 -16.12
N ILE A 54 -15.56 -9.23 -16.46
CA ILE A 54 -14.44 -8.74 -15.65
C ILE A 54 -14.93 -8.30 -14.26
N ASN A 55 -16.07 -7.63 -14.18
CA ASN A 55 -16.64 -7.19 -12.90
C ASN A 55 -17.03 -8.38 -12.02
N GLU A 56 -17.69 -9.39 -12.58
CA GLU A 56 -18.01 -10.63 -11.86
C GLU A 56 -16.74 -11.35 -11.37
N TYR A 57 -15.71 -11.41 -12.21
CA TYR A 57 -14.41 -11.97 -11.85
C TYR A 57 -13.80 -11.26 -10.62
N GLU A 58 -13.81 -9.92 -10.62
CA GLU A 58 -13.28 -9.13 -9.51
C GLU A 58 -14.06 -9.34 -8.22
N ILE A 59 -15.39 -9.39 -8.28
CA ILE A 59 -16.25 -9.64 -7.12
C ILE A 59 -15.99 -11.03 -6.54
N LYS A 60 -15.92 -12.05 -7.41
CA LYS A 60 -15.81 -13.45 -7.00
C LYS A 60 -14.44 -13.80 -6.45
N LEU A 61 -13.37 -13.27 -7.03
CA LEU A 61 -12.00 -13.69 -6.73
C LEU A 61 -11.20 -12.66 -5.94
N ASN A 62 -11.68 -11.42 -5.82
CA ASN A 62 -11.04 -10.31 -5.11
C ASN A 62 -9.52 -10.26 -5.40
N PRO A 63 -9.14 -10.04 -6.68
CA PRO A 63 -7.76 -10.18 -7.12
C PRO A 63 -6.84 -9.16 -6.45
N LYS A 64 -5.57 -9.51 -6.36
CA LYS A 64 -4.54 -8.58 -5.88
C LYS A 64 -4.50 -7.32 -6.76
N PRO A 65 -4.27 -6.14 -6.18
CA PRO A 65 -4.01 -4.91 -6.94
C PRO A 65 -2.94 -5.10 -8.03
N SER A 66 -1.82 -5.74 -7.70
CA SER A 66 -0.83 -6.18 -8.68
C SER A 66 -0.30 -7.57 -8.35
N SER A 67 0.23 -8.27 -9.35
CA SER A 67 0.79 -9.62 -9.19
C SER A 67 1.91 -9.71 -8.14
N HIS A 68 2.66 -8.62 -7.95
CA HIS A 68 3.80 -8.55 -7.02
C HIS A 68 3.46 -7.85 -5.70
N TYR A 69 2.19 -7.53 -5.44
CA TYR A 69 1.78 -6.76 -4.28
C TYR A 69 1.75 -7.61 -3.00
N GLN A 70 2.91 -7.75 -2.35
CA GLN A 70 3.08 -8.56 -1.14
C GLN A 70 2.25 -8.05 0.04
N MET A 71 2.01 -6.74 0.13
CA MET A 71 1.19 -6.12 1.18
C MET A 71 -0.17 -6.80 1.30
N TYR A 72 -0.82 -7.10 0.18
CA TYR A 72 -2.14 -7.74 0.15
C TYR A 72 -2.17 -9.13 0.79
N ASN A 73 -1.06 -9.87 0.74
CA ASN A 73 -0.99 -11.18 1.39
C ASN A 73 -1.05 -11.08 2.92
N HIS A 74 -0.55 -9.98 3.48
CA HIS A 74 -0.44 -9.77 4.92
C HIS A 74 -1.55 -8.85 5.46
N HIS A 75 -2.06 -7.97 4.60
CA HIS A 75 -3.03 -6.94 4.90
C HIS A 75 -4.09 -6.88 3.79
N PRO A 76 -4.94 -7.92 3.64
CA PRO A 76 -5.90 -8.02 2.54
C PRO A 76 -6.98 -6.93 2.58
N LYS A 77 -7.23 -6.32 3.74
CA LYS A 77 -8.19 -5.23 3.95
C LYS A 77 -7.56 -3.84 3.86
N PHE A 78 -6.27 -3.74 3.51
CA PHE A 78 -5.54 -2.48 3.52
C PHE A 78 -6.12 -1.48 2.54
N LYS A 79 -6.47 -0.30 3.05
CA LYS A 79 -7.05 0.81 2.28
C LYS A 79 -5.92 1.67 1.73
N ARG A 80 -5.37 1.25 0.60
CA ARG A 80 -4.21 1.89 -0.05
C ARG A 80 -4.42 3.37 -0.36
N ASP A 81 -5.64 3.76 -0.71
CA ASP A 81 -6.02 5.12 -1.11
C ASP A 81 -6.67 5.95 0.02
N TYR A 82 -6.48 5.52 1.28
CA TYR A 82 -7.12 6.17 2.44
C TYR A 82 -6.81 7.67 2.54
N PHE A 83 -5.57 8.05 2.24
CA PHE A 83 -5.08 9.43 2.30
C PHE A 83 -5.10 10.17 0.95
N ARG A 84 -5.56 9.55 -0.14
CA ARG A 84 -5.68 10.19 -1.45
C ARG A 84 -6.53 11.47 -1.42
N LEU A 85 -7.54 11.51 -0.56
CA LEU A 85 -8.39 12.68 -0.32
C LEU A 85 -8.78 12.76 1.15
N ILE A 86 -8.49 13.90 1.80
CA ILE A 86 -8.88 14.19 3.18
C ILE A 86 -10.20 14.94 3.18
N ASN A 87 -11.30 14.19 3.29
CA ASN A 87 -12.66 14.72 3.26
C ASN A 87 -13.47 14.42 4.53
N THR A 88 -12.85 13.82 5.55
CA THR A 88 -13.49 13.54 6.84
C THR A 88 -12.58 13.93 7.99
N LYS A 89 -13.18 14.25 9.14
CA LYS A 89 -12.43 14.55 10.38
C LYS A 89 -11.54 13.36 10.78
N ASP A 90 -12.04 12.14 10.65
CA ASP A 90 -11.28 10.93 10.97
C ASP A 90 -10.01 10.78 10.13
N LYS A 91 -10.09 11.06 8.82
CA LYS A 91 -8.92 11.03 7.94
C LYS A 91 -7.90 12.10 8.35
N ALA A 92 -8.36 13.31 8.66
CA ALA A 92 -7.49 14.40 9.12
C ALA A 92 -6.83 14.07 10.46
N TYR A 93 -7.58 13.46 11.39
CA TYR A 93 -7.06 12.97 12.67
C TYR A 93 -5.94 11.95 12.47
N TRP A 94 -6.18 10.92 11.65
CA TRP A 94 -5.16 9.89 11.42
C TRP A 94 -3.95 10.40 10.63
N LEU A 95 -4.13 11.40 9.77
CA LEU A 95 -3.01 12.08 9.13
C LEU A 95 -2.17 12.80 10.20
N GLY A 96 -2.79 13.60 11.08
CA GLY A 96 -2.12 14.28 12.19
C GLY A 96 -1.40 13.30 13.13
N PHE A 97 -2.00 12.13 13.38
CA PHE A 97 -1.39 11.06 14.16
C PHE A 97 -0.12 10.51 13.49
N ILE A 98 -0.12 10.32 12.16
CA ILE A 98 1.10 9.94 11.43
C ILE A 98 2.16 11.03 11.49
N PHE A 99 1.76 12.31 11.40
CA PHE A 99 2.69 13.44 11.55
C PHE A 99 3.38 13.47 12.92
N ALA A 100 2.66 13.08 13.98
CA ALA A 100 3.18 13.15 15.34
C ALA A 100 4.09 11.96 15.70
N ASP A 101 3.63 10.73 15.46
CA ASP A 101 4.26 9.50 15.98
C ASP A 101 4.73 8.54 14.86
N GLY A 102 4.43 8.88 13.61
CA GLY A 102 4.80 8.09 12.45
C GLY A 102 6.20 8.44 11.93
N TRP A 103 6.77 7.50 11.19
CA TRP A 103 7.97 7.74 10.40
C TRP A 103 7.83 7.09 9.03
N ILE A 104 8.48 7.71 8.04
CA ILE A 104 8.63 7.19 6.69
C ILE A 104 10.12 7.10 6.41
N SER A 105 10.60 5.93 5.96
CA SER A 105 11.96 5.76 5.47
C SER A 105 11.95 5.32 4.02
N ARG A 106 12.80 5.96 3.22
CA ARG A 106 13.09 5.54 1.85
C ARG A 106 14.33 4.67 1.85
N ALA A 107 14.22 3.49 1.23
CA ALA A 107 15.34 2.57 1.10
C ALA A 107 15.56 2.19 -0.38
N LEU A 108 16.81 1.95 -0.75
CA LEU A 108 17.19 1.51 -2.09
C LEU A 108 17.19 -0.01 -2.19
N LYS A 109 16.58 -0.55 -3.24
CA LYS A 109 16.69 -1.96 -3.67
C LYS A 109 17.23 -2.02 -5.10
N LYS A 110 17.61 -3.23 -5.54
CA LYS A 110 17.99 -3.49 -6.95
C LYS A 110 16.91 -3.04 -7.94
N SER A 111 15.64 -3.10 -7.55
CA SER A 111 14.48 -2.72 -8.36
C SER A 111 14.10 -1.23 -8.24
N GLY A 112 14.90 -0.42 -7.55
CA GLY A 112 14.62 1.00 -7.30
C GLY A 112 14.31 1.31 -5.84
N TYR A 113 13.83 2.54 -5.60
CA TYR A 113 13.46 3.01 -4.27
C TYR A 113 12.17 2.38 -3.77
N TYR A 114 12.08 2.20 -2.46
CA TYR A 114 10.84 1.83 -1.81
C TYR A 114 10.70 2.50 -0.44
N TYR A 115 9.50 2.99 -0.15
CA TYR A 115 9.14 3.53 1.16
C TYR A 115 8.70 2.43 2.13
N ARG A 116 9.11 2.58 3.39
CA ARG A 116 8.63 1.85 4.56
C ARG A 116 8.13 2.85 5.58
N MET A 117 7.02 2.52 6.21
CA MET A 117 6.39 3.35 7.22
C MET A 117 6.26 2.57 8.51
N GLY A 118 6.16 3.28 9.63
CA GLY A 118 5.80 2.68 10.89
C GLY A 118 5.35 3.71 11.91
N ILE A 119 4.64 3.21 12.92
CA ILE A 119 4.20 3.99 14.08
C ILE A 119 4.56 3.17 15.31
N GLY A 120 5.28 3.78 16.25
CA GLY A 120 5.66 3.16 17.51
C GLY A 120 5.19 4.01 18.67
N LEU A 121 4.33 3.44 19.52
CA LEU A 121 3.79 4.09 20.70
C LEU A 121 4.21 3.37 21.98
N SER A 122 4.00 4.00 23.13
CA SER A 122 4.03 3.29 24.41
C SER A 122 3.02 2.14 24.39
N THR A 123 3.35 1.01 25.01
CA THR A 123 2.41 -0.12 25.12
C THR A 123 1.11 0.26 25.86
N LYS A 124 1.14 1.32 26.68
CA LYS A 124 -0.06 1.88 27.32
C LYS A 124 -1.09 2.41 26.30
N ASP A 125 -0.62 2.93 25.18
CA ASP A 125 -1.43 3.55 24.13
C ASP A 125 -1.68 2.60 22.94
N LYS A 126 -1.45 1.29 23.13
CA LYS A 126 -1.64 0.26 22.11
C LYS A 126 -3.06 0.25 21.52
N SER A 127 -4.07 0.68 22.28
CA SER A 127 -5.46 0.80 21.81
C SER A 127 -5.62 1.80 20.66
N VAL A 128 -4.86 2.90 20.68
CA VAL A 128 -4.83 3.89 19.59
C VAL A 128 -4.23 3.27 18.33
N LEU A 129 -3.13 2.51 18.48
CA LEU A 129 -2.50 1.80 17.39
C LEU A 129 -3.44 0.74 16.77
N VAL A 130 -4.17 0.01 17.60
CA VAL A 130 -5.21 -0.95 17.14
C VAL A 130 -6.32 -0.23 16.39
N SER A 131 -6.79 0.91 16.90
CA SER A 131 -7.82 1.73 16.25
C SER A 131 -7.35 2.21 14.87
N PHE A 132 -6.12 2.71 14.79
CA PHE A 132 -5.49 3.07 13.52
C PHE A 132 -5.49 1.91 12.54
N CYS A 133 -5.00 0.73 12.97
CA CYS A 133 -4.95 -0.47 12.13
C CYS A 133 -6.33 -0.84 11.59
N ASN A 134 -7.37 -0.79 12.42
CA ASN A 134 -8.75 -1.05 12.00
C ASN A 134 -9.24 -0.03 10.96
N THR A 135 -8.93 1.25 11.17
CA THR A 135 -9.37 2.31 10.28
C THR A 135 -8.75 2.16 8.88
N ILE A 136 -7.44 1.93 8.79
CA ILE A 136 -6.72 1.81 7.51
C ILE A 136 -6.64 0.38 6.97
N GLY A 137 -7.15 -0.61 7.70
CA GLY A 137 -7.22 -2.01 7.28
C GLY A 137 -5.89 -2.77 7.37
N LEU A 138 -4.99 -2.35 8.26
CA LEU A 138 -3.82 -3.15 8.62
C LEU A 138 -4.23 -4.33 9.51
N ASN A 139 -3.46 -5.41 9.41
CA ASN A 139 -3.65 -6.58 10.25
C ASN A 139 -2.92 -6.35 11.58
N GLN A 140 -3.68 -6.38 12.67
CA GLN A 140 -3.19 -6.16 14.03
C GLN A 140 -2.19 -7.21 14.50
N ASP A 141 -2.18 -8.41 13.90
CA ASP A 141 -1.21 -9.48 14.20
C ASP A 141 0.23 -9.05 13.91
N TYR A 142 0.42 -8.00 13.11
CA TYR A 142 1.73 -7.43 12.80
C TYR A 142 2.16 -6.34 13.79
N ILE A 143 1.34 -6.01 14.80
CA ILE A 143 1.76 -5.19 15.93
C ILE A 143 2.76 -6.01 16.76
N ARG A 144 3.96 -5.44 16.94
CA ARG A 144 5.03 -6.06 17.72
C ARG A 144 5.30 -5.23 18.96
N ASP A 145 5.26 -5.90 20.10
CA ASP A 145 5.70 -5.32 21.37
C ASP A 145 7.21 -5.55 21.50
N ARG A 146 7.95 -4.49 21.85
CA ARG A 146 9.40 -4.54 22.07
C ARG A 146 9.79 -3.53 23.13
N PHE A 147 10.98 -3.68 23.67
CA PHE A 147 11.57 -2.66 24.52
C PHE A 147 12.37 -1.67 23.67
N SER A 148 12.16 -0.39 23.89
CA SER A 148 12.95 0.71 23.32
C SER A 148 13.76 1.37 24.43
N GLY A 149 15.02 1.69 24.17
CA GLY A 149 15.90 2.40 25.10
C GLY A 149 16.87 3.26 24.30
N SER A 150 17.43 4.28 24.95
CA SER A 150 18.52 5.07 24.38
C SER A 150 19.85 4.40 24.69
N ASP A 151 20.85 4.49 23.81
CA ASP A 151 22.19 3.96 24.07
C ASP A 151 22.86 4.63 25.31
N PHE A 152 22.36 5.80 25.72
CA PHE A 152 22.82 6.56 26.88
C PHE A 152 22.10 6.23 28.21
N SER A 153 21.13 5.31 28.21
CA SER A 153 20.38 4.93 29.41
C SER A 153 20.03 3.44 29.40
N GLU A 154 20.24 2.78 30.53
CA GLU A 154 19.79 1.39 30.72
C GLU A 154 18.27 1.27 30.82
N LYS A 155 17.56 2.39 31.01
CA LYS A 155 16.09 2.39 31.09
C LYS A 155 15.49 2.00 29.74
N LYS A 156 14.68 0.95 29.78
CA LYS A 156 13.92 0.44 28.65
C LYS A 156 12.43 0.67 28.87
N TYR A 157 11.78 1.19 27.84
CA TYR A 157 10.35 1.47 27.83
C TYR A 157 9.66 0.47 26.89
N PRO A 158 8.56 -0.16 27.33
CA PRO A 158 7.78 -1.03 26.47
C PRO A 158 7.07 -0.19 25.40
N ILE A 159 7.28 -0.56 24.14
CA ILE A 159 6.65 0.07 22.98
C ILE A 159 5.90 -0.97 22.14
N SER A 160 4.79 -0.55 21.57
CA SER A 160 4.02 -1.30 20.57
C SER A 160 4.20 -0.64 19.22
N LEU A 161 4.57 -1.42 18.21
CA LEU A 161 5.00 -0.90 16.91
C LEU A 161 4.34 -1.68 15.78
N ILE A 162 3.84 -0.97 14.78
CA ILE A 162 3.48 -1.54 13.48
C ILE A 162 4.35 -0.97 12.37
N ARG A 163 4.67 -1.81 11.39
CA ARG A 163 5.44 -1.42 10.19
C ARG A 163 4.79 -1.99 8.95
N TRP A 164 4.72 -1.19 7.90
CA TRP A 164 4.21 -1.61 6.60
C TRP A 164 4.96 -0.85 5.50
N GLY A 165 4.81 -1.25 4.24
CA GLY A 165 5.45 -0.58 3.10
C GLY A 165 4.57 -0.60 1.87
N ASP A 166 4.02 0.56 1.51
CA ASP A 166 3.22 0.77 0.32
C ASP A 166 3.63 2.09 -0.35
N GLN A 167 3.83 2.07 -1.66
CA GLN A 167 4.38 3.22 -2.38
C GLN A 167 3.33 4.28 -2.70
N GLU A 168 2.06 3.89 -2.92
CA GLU A 168 1.00 4.86 -3.21
C GLU A 168 0.55 5.51 -1.92
N PHE A 169 0.32 4.73 -0.86
CA PHE A 169 -0.02 5.27 0.45
C PHE A 169 1.08 6.19 0.99
N ALA A 170 2.36 5.82 0.85
CA ALA A 170 3.46 6.71 1.22
C ALA A 170 3.46 7.99 0.37
N GLY A 171 3.23 7.86 -0.95
CA GLY A 171 3.14 8.99 -1.85
C GLY A 171 2.04 9.97 -1.45
N ASP A 172 0.84 9.48 -1.15
CA ASP A 172 -0.29 10.30 -0.69
C ASP A 172 0.08 11.08 0.58
N VAL A 173 0.67 10.40 1.56
CA VAL A 173 1.03 11.00 2.85
C VAL A 173 2.18 12.02 2.72
N ILE A 174 3.16 11.74 1.85
CA ILE A 174 4.25 12.68 1.53
C ILE A 174 3.72 13.92 0.79
N ASN A 175 2.81 13.74 -0.16
CA ASN A 175 2.19 14.84 -0.89
C ASN A 175 1.34 15.75 0.02
N LEU A 176 0.89 15.21 1.16
CA LEU A 176 0.20 15.95 2.22
C LEU A 176 1.16 16.62 3.23
N GLY A 177 2.48 16.51 3.03
CA GLY A 177 3.50 17.23 3.78
C GLY A 177 4.28 16.42 4.81
N VAL A 178 4.08 15.10 4.91
CA VAL A 178 4.89 14.27 5.82
C VAL A 178 6.28 14.06 5.24
N GLU A 179 7.30 14.40 6.02
CA GLU A 179 8.70 14.20 5.64
C GLU A 179 9.11 12.72 5.72
N TYR A 180 10.14 12.35 4.97
CA TYR A 180 10.70 11.00 5.00
C TYR A 180 12.22 11.04 5.17
N GLU A 181 12.74 10.05 5.87
CA GLU A 181 14.16 9.87 6.08
C GLU A 181 14.78 9.00 4.98
N TYR A 182 16.02 9.27 4.61
CA TYR A 182 16.76 8.43 3.68
C TYR A 182 17.57 7.36 4.44
N SER A 183 17.24 6.08 4.26
CA SER A 183 17.98 4.98 4.86
C SER A 183 19.04 4.45 3.89
N GLN A 184 20.29 4.89 4.06
CA GLN A 184 21.44 4.24 3.43
C GLN A 184 21.75 2.94 4.19
N LYS A 185 21.45 1.77 3.59
CA LYS A 185 22.05 0.53 4.09
C LYS A 185 23.51 0.47 3.62
N LYS A 186 24.47 0.71 4.53
CA LYS A 186 25.84 0.21 4.33
C LYS A 186 25.81 -1.32 4.37
N LYS A 187 26.70 -1.96 3.60
CA LYS A 187 26.79 -3.42 3.39
C LYS A 187 27.06 -4.25 4.66
N ASP A 188 27.21 -3.62 5.82
CA ASP A 188 27.62 -4.28 7.05
C ASP A 188 26.71 -3.86 8.20
N GLY A 189 26.27 -4.83 9.01
CA GLY A 189 25.12 -4.80 9.92
C GLY A 189 25.12 -3.81 11.09
N SER A 190 25.70 -2.62 10.94
CA SER A 190 25.65 -1.53 11.91
C SER A 190 24.38 -0.69 11.75
N LYS A 191 23.73 -0.38 12.87
CA LYS A 191 22.59 0.53 12.97
C LYS A 191 23.01 1.94 12.51
N THR A 192 22.17 2.62 11.75
CA THR A 192 22.32 4.05 11.47
C THR A 192 22.16 4.84 12.77
N LEU A 193 23.20 5.59 13.14
CA LEU A 193 23.11 6.75 14.00
C LEU A 193 22.44 7.90 13.23
N ASN A 194 21.64 8.67 13.96
CA ASN A 194 20.98 9.90 13.54
C ASN A 194 21.99 10.90 12.93
N CYS A 195 21.57 11.58 11.87
CA CYS A 195 22.08 12.92 11.56
C CYS A 195 20.87 13.86 11.51
N LEU A 196 20.62 14.48 12.67
CA LEU A 196 20.17 15.87 12.70
C LEU A 196 21.24 16.69 12.00
N LEU A 197 20.94 17.25 10.83
CA LEU A 197 21.66 18.40 10.31
C LEU A 197 20.62 19.47 9.99
N TRP A 198 20.51 20.37 10.97
CA TRP A 198 19.85 21.65 10.92
C TRP A 198 20.49 22.57 9.86
N ILE A 199 19.64 23.44 9.28
CA ILE A 199 19.92 24.75 8.68
C ILE A 199 20.57 24.77 7.28
N VAL A 200 19.81 25.25 6.30
CA VAL A 200 20.08 26.49 5.54
C VAL A 200 18.70 27.13 5.28
N GLU A 201 18.26 28.07 6.12
CA GLU A 201 18.36 29.53 5.93
C GLU A 201 17.70 30.07 4.64
N SER A 202 16.64 30.86 4.86
CA SER A 202 16.03 31.91 4.02
C SER A 202 15.22 31.50 2.78
#